data_AF-A0A6M5YUJ4-F1
#
_entry.id   AF-A0A6M5YUJ4-F1
#
_cell.length_a   1.000
_cell.length_b   1.000
_cell.length_c   1.000
_cell.angle_alpha   90.00
_cell.angle_beta   90.00
_cell.angle_gamma   90.00
#
_symmetry.space_group_name_H-M   'P 1'
#
loop_
_entity.id
_entity.type
_entity.pdbx_description
1 polymer ?
#
loop_
_entity_poly.entity_id
_entity_poly.type
_entity_poly.pdbx_seq_one_letter_code
_entity_poly.pdbx_strand_id
1 'polypeptide(L)'
;MDLQSHDRLRAWLGLPADGPWPPDHYALLGLVRGSGDLADIEARVLDRMELLRPHQLLHPEPVTEGMNRLAQALVCLTDPVGRADYDRELGIPAAPFEVVESEPAASEPLVEVPFEPGLVPPDERRSPAYEVVQEPPPLPYEVVPTEPKGPPPLPSPRKTRRRPARGSGLTPIESTSVAPISRRAVYRRLAALRKALRAWENLRPVLGTPTELLATPVSVLLFVRALADARHALPEVKWAVRGPGTPGGVVAALVRLPHAIHAVRVLVPSQRQTVALDWRNGLDELRRERKRLRELAFIARPRRSGGAAARLVRELTRTPEWCLAGFALAALVFAFLRRNP
;
A
#
# COMPACT_ATOMS: atom_id res chain seq x y z
N MET A 1 18.29 33.68 -21.30
CA MET A 1 18.79 32.54 -20.49
C MET A 1 20.29 32.48 -20.67
N ASP A 2 21.03 32.45 -19.57
CA ASP A 2 22.49 32.47 -19.60
C ASP A 2 23.05 31.14 -20.13
N LEU A 3 23.96 31.23 -21.11
CA LEU A 3 24.73 30.09 -21.63
C LEU A 3 25.41 29.31 -20.49
N GLN A 4 25.86 30.02 -19.46
CA GLN A 4 26.47 29.42 -18.27
C GLN A 4 25.53 28.47 -17.50
N SER A 5 24.22 28.74 -17.49
CA SER A 5 23.23 27.88 -16.82
C SER A 5 23.06 26.56 -17.56
N HIS A 6 23.08 26.58 -18.89
CA HIS A 6 22.98 25.38 -19.72
C HIS A 6 24.26 24.53 -19.61
N ASP A 7 25.44 25.16 -19.60
CA ASP A 7 26.71 24.45 -19.47
C ASP A 7 26.83 23.70 -18.15
N ARG A 8 26.34 24.30 -17.06
CA ARG A 8 26.27 23.64 -15.74
C ARG A 8 25.33 22.44 -15.74
N LEU A 9 24.13 22.60 -16.31
CA LEU A 9 23.17 21.48 -16.43
C LEU A 9 23.75 20.33 -17.25
N ARG A 10 24.43 20.64 -18.37
CA ARG A 10 25.13 19.64 -19.18
C ARG A 10 26.17 18.89 -18.35
N ALA A 11 26.99 19.62 -17.60
CA ALA A 11 28.02 19.02 -16.74
C ALA A 11 27.42 18.11 -15.66
N TRP A 12 26.38 18.55 -14.93
CA TRP A 12 25.75 17.75 -13.87
C TRP A 12 25.04 16.51 -14.39
N LEU A 13 24.43 16.59 -15.57
CA LEU A 13 23.75 15.46 -16.21
C LEU A 13 24.69 14.62 -17.09
N GLY A 14 25.98 14.94 -17.17
CA GLY A 14 26.93 14.22 -18.01
C GLY A 14 26.56 14.22 -19.50
N LEU A 15 25.99 15.32 -19.99
CA LEU A 15 25.64 15.51 -21.40
C LEU A 15 26.85 16.05 -22.18
N PRO A 16 26.96 15.73 -23.48
CA PRO A 16 28.05 16.24 -24.31
C PRO A 16 28.04 17.77 -24.41
N ALA A 17 29.21 18.38 -24.29
CA ALA A 17 29.38 19.84 -24.28
C ALA A 17 29.01 20.50 -25.61
N ASP A 18 29.19 19.80 -26.74
CA ASP A 18 28.96 20.33 -28.10
C ASP A 18 27.58 19.97 -28.68
N GLY A 19 26.69 19.40 -27.86
CA GLY A 19 25.35 18.99 -28.31
C GLY A 19 24.41 20.18 -28.59
N PRO A 20 23.30 19.97 -29.33
CA PRO A 20 22.24 20.96 -29.44
C PRO A 20 21.58 21.21 -28.07
N TRP A 21 21.13 22.44 -27.83
CA TRP A 21 20.26 22.76 -26.68
C TRP A 21 18.90 23.23 -27.18
N PRO A 22 17.78 22.68 -26.66
CA PRO A 22 17.71 21.67 -25.60
C PRO A 22 18.07 20.24 -26.06
N PRO A 23 18.56 19.36 -25.17
CA PRO A 23 18.79 17.96 -25.50
C PRO A 23 17.44 17.26 -25.74
N ASP A 24 17.44 16.22 -26.58
CA ASP A 24 16.27 15.36 -26.76
C ASP A 24 15.96 14.56 -25.48
N HIS A 25 14.72 14.08 -25.33
CA HIS A 25 14.28 13.39 -24.12
C HIS A 25 15.08 12.11 -23.84
N TYR A 26 15.54 11.41 -24.87
CA TYR A 26 16.37 10.20 -24.72
C TYR A 26 17.78 10.56 -24.24
N ALA A 27 18.40 11.58 -24.84
CA ALA A 27 19.71 12.09 -24.46
C ALA A 27 19.71 12.60 -23.03
N LEU A 28 18.65 13.29 -22.60
CA LEU A 28 18.50 13.79 -21.22
C LEU A 28 18.56 12.64 -20.19
N LEU A 29 18.00 11.48 -20.53
CA LEU A 29 18.01 10.28 -19.68
C LEU A 29 19.28 9.43 -19.86
N GLY A 30 20.06 9.67 -20.92
CA GLY A 30 21.17 8.83 -21.35
C GLY A 30 20.70 7.47 -21.86
N LEU A 31 19.56 7.44 -22.55
CA LEU A 31 19.01 6.29 -23.24
C LEU A 31 19.33 6.38 -24.74
N VAL A 32 19.36 5.22 -25.41
CA VAL A 32 19.38 5.19 -26.88
C VAL A 32 18.00 5.61 -27.38
N ARG A 33 17.95 6.38 -28.47
CA ARG A 33 16.69 6.81 -29.09
C ARG A 33 15.77 5.63 -29.41
N GLY A 34 14.49 5.74 -29.07
CA GLY A 34 13.49 4.68 -29.24
C GLY A 34 13.61 3.49 -28.26
N SER A 35 14.65 3.44 -27.44
CA SER A 35 14.88 2.36 -26.46
C SER A 35 14.33 2.68 -25.08
N GLY A 36 14.25 1.65 -24.23
CA GLY A 36 13.80 1.75 -22.84
C GLY A 36 12.34 1.35 -22.66
N ASP A 37 12.12 0.43 -21.73
CA ASP A 37 10.77 0.13 -21.24
C ASP A 37 10.32 1.19 -20.23
N LEU A 38 9.06 1.11 -19.81
CA LEU A 38 8.48 2.07 -18.86
C LEU A 38 9.27 2.13 -17.54
N ALA A 39 9.69 0.98 -17.03
CA ALA A 39 10.37 0.87 -15.74
C ALA A 39 11.80 1.46 -15.81
N ASP A 40 12.49 1.24 -16.92
CA ASP A 40 13.81 1.79 -17.20
C ASP A 40 13.76 3.31 -17.31
N ILE A 41 12.76 3.85 -18.03
CA ILE A 41 12.57 5.30 -18.16
C ILE A 41 12.33 5.94 -16.79
N GLU A 42 11.42 5.38 -15.98
CA GLU A 42 11.15 5.86 -14.62
C GLU A 42 12.39 5.83 -13.74
N ALA A 43 13.13 4.72 -13.74
CA ALA A 43 14.35 4.56 -12.95
C ALA A 43 15.41 5.60 -13.35
N ARG A 44 15.63 5.80 -14.65
CA ARG A 44 16.61 6.78 -15.16
C ARG A 44 16.23 8.20 -14.78
N VAL A 45 14.96 8.58 -14.89
CA VAL A 45 14.51 9.92 -14.48
C VAL A 45 14.84 10.16 -13.01
N LEU A 46 14.53 9.21 -12.13
CA LEU A 46 14.82 9.32 -10.70
C LEU A 46 16.32 9.45 -10.42
N ASP A 47 17.15 8.63 -11.07
CA ASP A 47 18.61 8.72 -10.96
C ASP A 47 19.12 10.10 -11.38
N ARG A 48 18.61 10.65 -12.50
CA ARG A 48 18.97 11.99 -12.98
C ARG A 48 18.51 13.10 -12.03
N MET A 49 17.32 12.99 -11.46
CA MET A 49 16.84 13.94 -10.46
C MET A 49 17.72 13.94 -9.21
N GLU A 50 18.20 12.76 -8.78
CA GLU A 50 19.09 12.63 -7.62
C GLU A 50 20.44 13.32 -7.85
N LEU A 51 20.98 13.25 -9.08
CA LEU A 51 22.21 13.98 -9.45
C LEU A 51 22.08 15.50 -9.31
N LEU A 52 20.86 16.05 -9.49
CA LEU A 52 20.63 17.50 -9.41
C LEU A 52 20.43 17.99 -7.96
N ARG A 53 20.02 17.13 -7.02
CA ARG A 53 19.68 17.54 -5.64
C ARG A 53 20.82 18.24 -4.90
N PRO A 54 22.08 17.79 -4.95
CA PRO A 54 23.19 18.46 -4.25
C PRO A 54 23.39 19.92 -4.69
N HIS A 55 22.98 20.27 -5.91
CA HIS A 55 23.17 21.59 -6.48
C HIS A 55 22.03 22.58 -6.19
N GLN A 56 20.91 22.10 -5.64
CA GLN A 56 19.68 22.88 -5.49
C GLN A 56 19.83 24.13 -4.60
N LEU A 57 20.70 24.08 -3.59
CA LEU A 57 20.93 25.21 -2.68
C LEU A 57 21.83 26.29 -3.30
N LEU A 58 22.79 25.89 -4.13
CA LEU A 58 23.78 26.80 -4.72
C LEU A 58 23.29 27.41 -6.03
N HIS A 59 22.47 26.66 -6.78
CA HIS A 59 22.02 27.01 -8.12
C HIS A 59 20.55 26.62 -8.34
N PRO A 60 19.61 27.27 -7.64
CA PRO A 60 18.21 26.86 -7.65
C PRO A 60 17.54 27.00 -9.03
N GLU A 61 17.88 28.02 -9.82
CA GLU A 61 17.31 28.26 -11.14
C GLU A 61 17.64 27.15 -12.15
N PRO A 62 18.92 26.83 -12.44
CA PRO A 62 19.24 25.76 -13.39
C PRO A 62 18.77 24.40 -12.89
N VAL A 63 18.85 24.11 -11.58
CA VAL A 63 18.34 22.84 -11.05
C VAL A 63 16.83 22.70 -11.27
N THR A 64 16.05 23.76 -11.03
CA THR A 64 14.60 23.74 -11.26
C THR A 64 14.28 23.53 -12.74
N GLU A 65 15.02 24.19 -13.64
CA GLU A 65 14.88 23.95 -15.08
C GLU A 65 15.19 22.49 -15.45
N GLY A 66 16.29 21.93 -14.95
CA GLY A 66 16.68 20.54 -15.17
C GLY A 66 15.61 19.55 -14.68
N MET A 67 15.08 19.76 -13.47
CA MET A 67 14.00 18.95 -12.91
C MET A 67 12.72 19.02 -13.76
N ASN A 68 12.35 20.21 -14.24
CA ASN A 68 11.18 20.39 -15.11
C ASN A 68 11.34 19.67 -16.45
N ARG A 69 12.54 19.72 -17.06
CA ARG A 69 12.86 19.00 -18.29
C ARG A 69 12.80 17.48 -18.10
N LEU A 70 13.32 16.97 -16.99
CA LEU A 70 13.25 15.54 -16.64
C LEU A 70 11.79 15.08 -16.46
N ALA A 71 10.94 15.91 -15.84
CA ALA A 71 9.52 15.62 -15.70
C ALA A 71 8.79 15.61 -17.06
N GLN A 72 9.10 16.55 -17.95
CA GLN A 72 8.55 16.57 -19.31
C GLN A 72 8.96 15.33 -20.10
N ALA A 73 10.23 14.92 -20.02
CA ALA A 73 10.72 13.68 -20.63
C ALA A 73 9.97 12.45 -20.09
N LEU A 74 9.76 12.37 -18.77
CA LEU A 74 8.99 11.29 -18.16
C LEU A 74 7.56 11.22 -18.72
N VAL A 75 6.83 12.34 -18.72
CA VAL A 75 5.44 12.38 -19.21
C VAL A 75 5.37 11.98 -20.68
N CYS A 76 6.24 12.53 -21.52
CA CYS A 76 6.28 12.24 -22.96
C CYS A 76 6.60 10.77 -23.24
N LEU A 77 7.59 10.18 -22.56
CA LEU A 77 8.07 8.83 -22.85
C LEU A 77 7.25 7.72 -22.18
N THR A 78 6.43 8.04 -21.16
CA THR A 78 5.54 7.08 -20.48
C THR A 78 4.15 6.99 -21.11
N ASP A 79 3.70 8.03 -21.81
CA ASP A 79 2.48 7.99 -22.61
C ASP A 79 2.76 7.32 -23.97
N PRO A 80 2.13 6.16 -24.30
CA PRO A 80 2.40 5.47 -25.56
C PRO A 80 2.06 6.30 -26.79
N VAL A 81 1.01 7.14 -26.74
CA VAL A 81 0.63 7.99 -27.88
C VAL A 81 1.62 9.14 -28.02
N GLY A 82 1.87 9.88 -26.93
CA GLY A 82 2.86 10.96 -26.90
C GLY A 82 4.27 10.51 -27.29
N ARG A 83 4.70 9.32 -26.86
CA ARG A 83 5.99 8.73 -27.26
C ARG A 83 6.02 8.43 -28.75
N ALA A 84 4.97 7.82 -29.31
CA ALA A 84 4.93 7.47 -30.73
C ALA A 84 4.94 8.71 -31.65
N ASP A 85 4.26 9.78 -31.26
CA ASP A 85 4.31 11.06 -31.99
C ASP A 85 5.69 11.71 -31.87
N TYR A 86 6.28 11.71 -30.67
CA TYR A 86 7.64 12.22 -30.44
C TYR A 86 8.72 11.44 -31.21
N ASP A 87 8.62 10.11 -31.24
CA ASP A 87 9.52 9.25 -32.01
C ASP A 87 9.41 9.53 -33.51
N ARG A 88 8.19 9.81 -34.01
CA ARG A 88 7.94 10.20 -35.40
C ARG A 88 8.59 11.55 -35.74
N GLU A 89 8.49 12.54 -34.85
CA GLU A 89 9.16 13.84 -35.01
C GLU A 89 10.69 13.70 -35.07
N LEU A 90 11.25 12.75 -34.32
CA LEU A 90 12.69 12.45 -34.34
C LEU A 90 13.13 11.58 -35.52
N GLY A 91 12.20 11.15 -36.39
CA GLY A 91 12.47 10.25 -37.51
C GLY A 91 12.85 8.84 -37.08
N ILE A 92 12.51 8.45 -35.86
CA ILE A 92 12.71 7.08 -35.37
C ILE A 92 11.60 6.23 -35.97
N PRO A 93 11.92 5.18 -36.76
CA PRO A 93 10.89 4.30 -37.28
C PRO A 93 10.18 3.67 -36.09
N ALA A 94 8.85 3.75 -36.09
CA ALA A 94 8.04 3.07 -35.09
C ALA A 94 8.52 1.62 -35.03
N ALA A 95 8.93 1.17 -33.84
CA ALA A 95 9.17 -0.26 -33.65
C ALA A 95 7.93 -0.97 -34.19
N PRO A 96 8.08 -2.03 -35.00
CA PRO A 96 6.95 -2.84 -35.42
C PRO A 96 6.41 -3.46 -34.13
N PHE A 97 5.53 -2.71 -33.45
CA PHE A 97 4.63 -3.28 -32.49
C PHE A 97 3.84 -4.24 -33.35
N GLU A 98 4.12 -5.53 -33.14
CA GLU A 98 3.17 -6.57 -33.46
C GLU A 98 1.91 -6.08 -32.74
N VAL A 99 1.03 -5.42 -33.48
CA VAL A 99 -0.35 -5.25 -33.09
C VAL A 99 -0.74 -6.69 -32.93
N VAL A 100 -0.66 -7.20 -31.70
CA VAL A 100 -1.45 -8.33 -31.28
C VAL A 100 -2.84 -7.76 -31.53
N GLU A 101 -3.35 -7.98 -32.73
CA GLU A 101 -4.76 -7.90 -33.04
C GLU A 101 -5.33 -8.79 -31.97
N SER A 102 -5.74 -8.15 -30.87
CA SER A 102 -6.51 -8.79 -29.83
C SER A 102 -7.66 -9.37 -30.61
N GLU A 103 -7.56 -10.69 -30.84
CA GLU A 103 -8.49 -11.50 -31.58
C GLU A 103 -9.87 -10.97 -31.20
N PRO A 104 -10.61 -10.36 -32.16
CA PRO A 104 -11.74 -9.49 -31.84
C PRO A 104 -12.60 -10.25 -30.86
N ALA A 105 -12.59 -9.78 -29.61
CA ALA A 105 -13.28 -10.46 -28.52
C ALA A 105 -14.67 -10.70 -29.04
N ALA A 106 -15.00 -11.97 -29.28
CA ALA A 106 -16.20 -12.40 -29.98
C ALA A 106 -17.33 -11.55 -29.44
N SER A 107 -17.81 -10.66 -30.29
CA SER A 107 -18.78 -9.63 -29.96
C SER A 107 -19.87 -10.29 -29.15
N GLU A 108 -19.89 -10.04 -27.84
CA GLU A 108 -21.05 -10.42 -27.03
C GLU A 108 -22.23 -9.81 -27.76
N PRO A 109 -23.26 -10.60 -28.08
CA PRO A 109 -24.38 -10.14 -28.87
C PRO A 109 -24.90 -8.87 -28.20
N LEU A 110 -24.83 -7.75 -28.92
CA LEU A 110 -25.50 -6.52 -28.54
C LEU A 110 -26.94 -6.90 -28.25
N VAL A 111 -27.29 -6.97 -26.97
CA VAL A 111 -28.68 -7.03 -26.55
C VAL A 111 -29.23 -5.69 -26.96
N GLU A 112 -29.84 -5.64 -28.15
CA GLU A 112 -30.68 -4.55 -28.58
C GLU A 112 -31.77 -4.40 -27.53
N VAL A 113 -31.55 -3.50 -26.57
CA VAL A 113 -32.59 -3.06 -25.66
C VAL A 113 -33.63 -2.38 -26.56
N PRO A 114 -34.87 -2.92 -26.67
CA PRO A 114 -35.89 -2.33 -27.51
C PRO A 114 -36.09 -0.89 -27.08
N PHE A 115 -35.75 0.05 -27.97
CA PHE A 115 -35.95 1.46 -27.73
C PHE A 115 -37.46 1.70 -27.78
N GLU A 116 -38.10 1.83 -26.61
CA GLU A 116 -39.52 2.21 -26.57
C GLU A 116 -39.69 3.59 -27.23
N PRO A 117 -40.44 3.69 -28.35
CA PRO A 117 -40.72 4.96 -28.99
C PRO A 117 -41.66 5.76 -28.08
N GLY A 118 -41.10 6.63 -27.24
CA GLY A 118 -41.87 7.41 -26.27
C GLY A 118 -41.04 8.21 -25.28
N LEU A 119 -39.75 7.93 -25.14
CA LEU A 119 -38.84 8.78 -24.37
C LEU A 119 -38.43 9.99 -25.23
N VAL A 120 -39.26 11.03 -25.16
CA VAL A 120 -38.87 12.38 -25.59
C VAL A 120 -37.56 12.72 -24.87
N PRO A 121 -36.49 13.15 -25.58
CA PRO A 121 -35.29 13.65 -24.94
C PRO A 121 -35.72 14.68 -23.89
N PRO A 122 -35.24 14.59 -22.63
CA PRO A 122 -35.52 15.62 -21.65
C PRO A 122 -35.10 16.93 -22.29
N ASP A 123 -36.09 17.79 -22.52
CA ASP A 123 -35.95 19.10 -23.13
C ASP A 123 -34.62 19.70 -22.67
N GLU A 124 -33.76 20.02 -23.64
CA GLU A 124 -32.57 20.84 -23.45
C GLU A 124 -33.04 22.20 -22.94
N ARG A 125 -33.41 22.25 -21.66
CA ARG A 125 -33.50 23.47 -20.89
C ARG A 125 -32.08 23.98 -20.87
N ARG A 126 -31.79 24.85 -21.84
CA ARG A 126 -30.74 25.86 -21.77
C ARG A 126 -30.69 26.30 -20.32
N SER A 127 -29.70 25.78 -19.59
CA SER A 127 -29.42 26.28 -18.26
C SER A 127 -29.14 27.76 -18.47
N PRO A 128 -29.94 28.67 -17.89
CA PRO A 128 -29.68 30.08 -18.04
C PRO A 128 -28.23 30.32 -17.63
N ALA A 129 -27.54 31.13 -18.43
CA ALA A 129 -26.18 31.58 -18.16
C ALA A 129 -26.08 31.88 -16.67
N TYR A 130 -25.11 31.24 -16.02
CA TYR A 130 -24.84 31.30 -14.59
C TYR A 130 -24.95 32.76 -14.14
N GLU A 131 -26.07 33.10 -13.51
CA GLU A 131 -26.23 34.39 -12.86
C GLU A 131 -25.29 34.33 -11.65
N VAL A 132 -24.21 35.10 -11.73
CA VAL A 132 -23.28 35.30 -10.63
C VAL A 132 -24.06 35.97 -9.52
N VAL A 133 -24.70 35.16 -8.67
CA VAL A 133 -25.31 35.60 -7.42
C VAL A 133 -24.15 36.14 -6.59
N GLN A 134 -24.03 37.46 -6.53
CA GLN A 134 -23.14 38.12 -5.58
C GLN A 134 -23.58 37.67 -4.20
N GLU A 135 -22.72 36.87 -3.56
CA GLU A 135 -22.91 36.42 -2.20
C GLU A 135 -23.01 37.68 -1.33
N PRO A 136 -24.16 37.95 -0.67
CA PRO A 136 -24.30 39.14 0.15
C PRO A 136 -23.23 39.11 1.24
N PRO A 137 -22.67 40.29 1.60
CA PRO A 137 -21.61 40.37 2.59
C PRO A 137 -22.04 39.63 3.87
N PRO A 138 -21.14 38.83 4.48
CA PRO A 138 -21.49 37.99 5.60
C PRO A 138 -22.10 38.86 6.71
N LEU A 139 -23.37 38.59 7.01
CA LEU A 139 -24.04 39.25 8.12
C LEU A 139 -23.24 38.98 9.40
N PRO A 140 -23.11 39.98 10.29
CA PRO A 140 -22.46 39.77 11.58
C PRO A 140 -23.16 38.60 12.28
N TYR A 141 -22.35 37.60 12.66
CA TYR A 141 -22.84 36.41 13.33
C TYR A 141 -23.45 36.82 14.66
N GLU A 142 -24.78 36.81 14.74
CA GLU A 142 -25.48 36.93 16.01
C GLU A 142 -25.32 35.60 16.73
N VAL A 143 -24.53 35.60 17.81
CA VAL A 143 -24.34 34.44 18.68
C VAL A 143 -25.66 34.22 19.42
N VAL A 144 -26.57 33.45 18.79
CA VAL A 144 -27.78 32.97 19.46
C VAL A 144 -27.33 32.04 20.57
N PRO A 145 -27.62 32.33 21.86
CA PRO A 145 -27.34 31.41 22.94
C PRO A 145 -28.16 30.15 22.70
N THR A 146 -27.49 29.07 22.27
CA THR A 146 -28.13 27.76 22.16
C THR A 146 -28.47 27.28 23.55
N GLU A 147 -29.75 27.44 23.90
CA GLU A 147 -30.35 26.83 25.08
C GLU A 147 -30.04 25.32 25.06
N PRO A 148 -29.46 24.75 26.13
CA PRO A 148 -29.06 23.36 26.16
C PRO A 148 -30.29 22.46 26.09
N LYS A 149 -30.63 22.05 24.86
CA LYS A 149 -31.66 21.05 24.59
C LYS A 149 -31.20 19.75 25.26
N GLY A 150 -31.88 19.38 26.34
CA GLY A 150 -31.59 18.17 27.10
C GLY A 150 -31.48 16.94 26.20
N PRO A 151 -30.70 15.92 26.62
CA PRO A 151 -30.48 14.72 25.83
C PRO A 151 -31.82 14.14 25.38
N PRO A 152 -31.99 13.83 24.08
CA PRO A 152 -33.22 13.25 23.58
C PRO A 152 -33.53 11.97 24.37
N PRO A 153 -34.80 11.74 24.76
CA PRO A 153 -35.18 10.56 25.52
C PRO A 153 -34.74 9.31 24.75
N LEU A 154 -34.00 8.45 25.46
CA LEU A 154 -33.54 7.18 24.92
C LEU A 154 -34.73 6.40 24.36
N PRO A 155 -34.68 5.91 23.12
CA PRO A 155 -35.76 5.13 22.55
C PRO A 155 -35.98 3.89 23.41
N SER A 156 -37.21 3.76 23.92
CA SER A 156 -37.64 2.59 24.70
C SER A 156 -37.25 1.30 23.96
N PRO A 157 -36.70 0.29 24.66
CA PRO A 157 -36.27 -0.97 24.06
C PRO A 157 -37.46 -1.60 23.34
N ARG A 158 -37.47 -1.44 22.02
CA ARG A 158 -38.49 -2.02 21.14
C ARG A 158 -38.34 -3.53 21.29
N LYS A 159 -39.30 -4.17 21.97
CA LYS A 159 -39.40 -5.63 22.06
C LYS A 159 -39.53 -6.17 20.64
N THR A 160 -38.41 -6.44 19.99
CA THR A 160 -38.36 -7.20 18.75
C THR A 160 -38.91 -8.58 19.06
N ARG A 161 -40.18 -8.76 18.74
CA ARG A 161 -40.85 -10.06 18.61
C ARG A 161 -39.92 -10.94 17.77
N ARG A 162 -39.23 -11.88 18.43
CA ARG A 162 -38.45 -12.94 17.80
C ARG A 162 -39.40 -13.69 16.87
N ARG A 163 -39.30 -13.38 15.58
CA ARG A 163 -39.88 -14.19 14.52
C ARG A 163 -39.15 -15.55 14.59
N PRO A 164 -39.84 -16.68 14.78
CA PRO A 164 -39.18 -17.98 14.79
C PRO A 164 -38.55 -18.18 13.41
N ALA A 165 -37.22 -18.18 13.39
CA ALA A 165 -36.42 -18.46 12.20
C ALA A 165 -36.70 -19.90 11.80
N ARG A 166 -37.49 -20.04 10.74
CA ARG A 166 -37.67 -21.28 9.97
C ARG A 166 -36.28 -21.79 9.61
N GLY A 167 -36.00 -23.05 9.95
CA GLY A 167 -34.66 -23.62 9.96
C GLY A 167 -33.87 -23.38 8.68
N SER A 168 -32.88 -22.51 8.76
CA SER A 168 -31.71 -22.59 7.90
C SER A 168 -30.78 -23.58 8.59
N GLY A 169 -30.58 -24.74 7.96
CA GLY A 169 -29.69 -25.79 8.43
C GLY A 169 -28.31 -25.22 8.70
N LEU A 170 -28.01 -24.96 9.98
CA LEU A 170 -26.66 -24.79 10.45
C LEU A 170 -26.01 -26.16 10.29
N THR A 171 -25.33 -26.37 9.16
CA THR A 171 -24.33 -27.43 9.05
C THR A 171 -23.42 -27.29 10.26
N PRO A 172 -23.24 -28.35 11.08
CA PRO A 172 -22.34 -28.33 12.22
C PRO A 172 -21.01 -27.74 11.77
N ILE A 173 -20.58 -26.65 12.40
CA ILE A 173 -19.28 -26.05 12.14
C ILE A 173 -18.28 -27.12 12.56
N GLU A 174 -17.81 -27.86 11.56
CA GLU A 174 -16.84 -28.93 11.65
C GLU A 174 -15.63 -28.34 12.38
N SER A 175 -15.51 -28.68 13.66
CA SER A 175 -14.43 -28.26 14.54
C SER A 175 -13.17 -28.91 14.00
N THR A 176 -12.58 -28.26 13.01
CA THR A 176 -11.37 -28.72 12.33
C THR A 176 -10.32 -28.82 13.40
N SER A 177 -10.02 -30.07 13.79
CA SER A 177 -8.97 -30.42 14.75
C SER A 177 -7.71 -29.65 14.34
N VAL A 178 -7.39 -28.61 15.09
CA VAL A 178 -6.30 -27.70 14.74
C VAL A 178 -5.00 -28.44 15.02
N ALA A 179 -4.47 -29.10 13.99
CA ALA A 179 -3.17 -29.73 14.04
C ALA A 179 -2.15 -28.74 14.66
N PRO A 180 -1.29 -29.19 15.57
CA PRO A 180 -0.38 -28.32 16.29
C PRO A 180 0.50 -27.54 15.30
N ILE A 181 0.30 -26.22 15.24
CA ILE A 181 1.04 -25.35 14.33
C ILE A 181 2.52 -25.37 14.74
N SER A 182 3.40 -25.76 13.80
CA SER A 182 4.84 -25.77 14.08
C SER A 182 5.36 -24.37 14.44
N ARG A 183 6.31 -24.31 15.38
CA ARG A 183 6.90 -23.03 15.82
C ARG A 183 7.48 -22.20 14.66
N ARG A 184 8.09 -22.88 13.67
CA ARG A 184 8.61 -22.24 12.45
C ARG A 184 7.48 -21.60 11.63
N ALA A 185 6.32 -22.26 11.53
CA ALA A 185 5.15 -21.71 10.85
C ALA A 185 4.60 -20.48 11.58
N VAL A 186 4.55 -20.47 12.91
CA VAL A 186 4.14 -19.28 13.70
C VAL A 186 5.05 -18.09 13.41
N TYR A 187 6.37 -18.28 13.42
CA TYR A 187 7.30 -17.18 13.11
C TYR A 187 7.21 -16.71 11.66
N ARG A 188 7.03 -17.62 10.70
CA ARG A 188 6.83 -17.26 9.29
C ARG A 188 5.58 -16.40 9.11
N ARG A 189 4.45 -16.81 9.70
CA ARG A 189 3.19 -16.04 9.69
C ARG A 189 3.37 -14.68 10.36
N LEU A 190 4.09 -14.62 11.47
CA LEU A 190 4.33 -13.38 12.18
C LEU A 190 5.26 -12.43 11.39
N ALA A 191 6.20 -12.95 10.60
CA ALA A 191 7.02 -12.15 9.69
C ALA A 191 6.18 -11.60 8.51
N ALA A 192 5.38 -12.45 7.86
CA ALA A 192 4.43 -12.05 6.82
C ALA A 192 3.49 -10.93 7.31
N LEU A 193 2.93 -11.10 8.51
CA LEU A 193 2.02 -10.13 9.11
C LEU A 193 2.68 -8.78 9.44
N ARG A 194 3.98 -8.76 9.79
CA ARG A 194 4.72 -7.51 9.95
C ARG A 194 4.90 -6.78 8.62
N LYS A 195 5.20 -7.50 7.54
CA LYS A 195 5.31 -6.91 6.20
C LYS A 195 3.96 -6.32 5.77
N ALA A 196 2.89 -7.09 5.93
CA ALA A 196 1.54 -6.64 5.61
C ALA A 196 1.11 -5.41 6.41
N LEU A 197 1.39 -5.36 7.72
CA LEU A 197 1.10 -4.18 8.55
C LEU A 197 1.84 -2.93 8.06
N ARG A 198 3.13 -3.04 7.71
CA ARG A 198 3.89 -1.90 7.17
C ARG A 198 3.32 -1.42 5.84
N ALA A 199 3.03 -2.35 4.93
CA ALA A 199 2.41 -2.02 3.65
C ALA A 199 1.02 -1.39 3.82
N TRP A 200 0.23 -1.87 4.78
CA TRP A 200 -1.08 -1.31 5.11
C TRP A 200 -1.00 0.11 5.69
N GLU A 201 -0.01 0.36 6.55
CA GLU A 201 0.26 1.69 7.12
C GLU A 201 0.75 2.67 6.04
N ASN A 202 1.52 2.21 5.05
CA ASN A 202 1.93 3.04 3.91
C ASN A 202 0.75 3.51 3.03
N LEU A 203 -0.38 2.80 3.03
CA LEU A 203 -1.60 3.22 2.33
C LEU A 203 -2.39 4.32 3.08
N ARG A 204 -2.03 4.61 4.33
CA ARG A 204 -2.76 5.55 5.20
C ARG A 204 -2.99 6.94 4.60
N PRO A 205 -2.00 7.62 3.96
CA PRO A 205 -2.21 8.98 3.48
C PRO A 205 -3.39 9.09 2.51
N VAL A 206 -3.57 8.08 1.65
CA VAL A 206 -4.59 8.11 0.59
C VAL A 206 -5.89 7.43 1.01
N LEU A 207 -5.79 6.28 1.68
CA LEU A 207 -6.97 5.50 2.02
C LEU A 207 -7.48 5.77 3.44
N GLY A 208 -6.63 6.24 4.35
CA GLY A 208 -6.98 6.51 5.74
C GLY A 208 -7.56 7.91 5.98
N THR A 209 -7.32 8.86 5.07
CA THR A 209 -7.76 10.25 5.18
C THR A 209 -8.79 10.57 4.09
N PRO A 210 -10.11 10.62 4.39
CA PRO A 210 -11.14 10.74 3.35
C PRO A 210 -11.13 12.08 2.59
N THR A 211 -10.46 13.10 3.14
CA THR A 211 -10.33 14.44 2.56
C THR A 211 -9.12 14.58 1.65
N GLU A 212 -8.13 13.67 1.74
CA GLU A 212 -6.88 13.79 1.02
C GLU A 212 -7.04 13.16 -0.38
N LEU A 213 -6.98 14.01 -1.41
CA LEU A 213 -7.07 13.56 -2.80
C LEU A 213 -5.68 13.23 -3.36
N LEU A 214 -5.65 12.34 -4.36
CA LEU A 214 -4.50 12.12 -5.24
C LEU A 214 -4.31 13.30 -6.21
N ALA A 215 -4.29 14.52 -5.67
CA ALA A 215 -4.24 15.77 -6.41
C ALA A 215 -2.80 16.17 -6.80
N THR A 216 -1.80 15.74 -6.04
CA THR A 216 -0.40 16.07 -6.30
C THR A 216 0.32 14.90 -6.96
N PRO A 217 1.26 15.16 -7.90
CA PRO A 217 2.07 14.09 -8.48
C PRO A 217 2.85 13.29 -7.42
N VAL A 218 3.31 13.97 -6.36
CA VAL A 218 4.00 13.34 -5.23
C VAL A 218 3.09 12.35 -4.49
N SER A 219 1.83 12.70 -4.23
CA SER A 219 0.91 11.77 -3.54
C SER A 219 0.57 10.57 -4.42
N VAL A 220 0.50 10.74 -5.74
CA VAL A 220 0.34 9.65 -6.70
C VAL A 220 1.53 8.69 -6.65
N LEU A 221 2.77 9.20 -6.72
CA LEU A 221 3.97 8.35 -6.65
C LEU A 221 4.08 7.59 -5.32
N LEU A 222 3.81 8.26 -4.20
CA LEU A 222 3.77 7.63 -2.88
C LEU A 222 2.69 6.53 -2.82
N PHE A 223 1.53 6.77 -3.42
CA PHE A 223 0.45 5.80 -3.50
C PHE A 223 0.83 4.59 -4.35
N VAL A 224 1.44 4.80 -5.53
CA VAL A 224 1.92 3.73 -6.41
C VAL A 224 2.93 2.84 -5.66
N ARG A 225 3.86 3.45 -4.94
CA ARG A 225 4.83 2.70 -4.13
C ARG A 225 4.15 1.90 -3.02
N ALA A 226 3.25 2.52 -2.26
CA ALA A 226 2.50 1.86 -1.20
C ALA A 226 1.64 0.70 -1.74
N LEU A 227 1.05 0.88 -2.93
CA LEU A 227 0.24 -0.10 -3.62
C LEU A 227 1.08 -1.32 -4.04
N ALA A 228 2.29 -1.11 -4.57
CA ALA A 228 3.21 -2.18 -4.92
C ALA A 228 3.61 -3.00 -3.68
N ASP A 229 3.99 -2.34 -2.59
CA ASP A 229 4.33 -3.00 -1.32
C ASP A 229 3.13 -3.82 -0.79
N ALA A 230 1.92 -3.27 -0.88
CA ALA A 230 0.70 -3.94 -0.43
C ALA A 230 0.32 -5.14 -1.31
N ARG A 231 0.44 -5.03 -2.65
CA ARG A 231 0.20 -6.14 -3.58
C ARG A 231 1.14 -7.31 -3.33
N HIS A 232 2.38 -7.05 -2.93
CA HIS A 232 3.35 -8.10 -2.58
C HIS A 232 3.06 -8.74 -1.20
N ALA A 233 2.71 -7.93 -0.19
CA ALA A 233 2.57 -8.41 1.19
C ALA A 233 1.20 -9.05 1.50
N LEU A 234 0.10 -8.56 0.91
CA LEU A 234 -1.26 -9.02 1.23
C LEU A 234 -1.57 -10.48 0.88
N PRO A 235 -1.04 -11.05 -0.23
CA PRO A 235 -1.25 -12.46 -0.54
C PRO A 235 -0.77 -13.43 0.56
N GLU A 236 0.29 -13.07 1.32
CA GLU A 236 0.81 -13.89 2.43
C GLU A 236 -0.12 -13.91 3.66
N VAL A 237 -1.06 -12.96 3.75
CA VAL A 237 -1.97 -12.77 4.89
C VAL A 237 -3.46 -12.86 4.52
N LYS A 238 -3.80 -13.55 3.42
CA LYS A 238 -5.20 -13.82 3.00
C LYS A 238 -6.06 -14.46 4.10
N TRP A 239 -5.43 -15.13 5.06
CA TRP A 239 -6.08 -15.77 6.19
C TRP A 239 -6.54 -14.76 7.27
N ALA A 240 -5.93 -13.57 7.33
CA ALA A 240 -6.28 -12.50 8.25
C ALA A 240 -7.25 -11.48 7.60
N VAL A 241 -6.92 -10.99 6.40
CA VAL A 241 -7.81 -10.13 5.61
C VAL A 241 -8.52 -11.00 4.60
N ARG A 242 -9.72 -11.43 4.96
CA ARG A 242 -10.55 -12.29 4.11
C ARG A 242 -11.19 -11.44 3.02
N GLY A 243 -11.89 -12.09 2.09
CA GLY A 243 -12.47 -11.43 0.92
C GLY A 243 -13.50 -10.32 1.23
N PRO A 244 -14.29 -9.90 0.23
CA PRO A 244 -15.32 -8.88 0.40
C PRO A 244 -16.27 -9.25 1.56
N GLY A 245 -16.65 -8.25 2.35
CA GLY A 245 -17.51 -8.41 3.54
C GLY A 245 -16.76 -8.66 4.85
N THR A 246 -15.43 -8.67 4.85
CA THR A 246 -14.62 -8.73 6.08
C THR A 246 -13.84 -7.44 6.31
N PRO A 247 -13.39 -7.14 7.55
CA PRO A 247 -12.61 -5.95 7.87
C PRO A 247 -11.38 -5.79 6.96
N GLY A 248 -11.32 -4.70 6.18
CA GLY A 248 -10.26 -4.44 5.21
C GLY A 248 -10.47 -5.12 3.85
N GLY A 249 -11.60 -5.79 3.63
CA GLY A 249 -11.88 -6.52 2.40
C GLY A 249 -12.05 -5.60 1.19
N VAL A 250 -12.63 -4.40 1.38
CA VAL A 250 -12.80 -3.41 0.31
C VAL A 250 -11.44 -2.85 -0.10
N VAL A 251 -10.61 -2.48 0.87
CA VAL A 251 -9.24 -2.01 0.63
C VAL A 251 -8.39 -3.09 -0.04
N ALA A 252 -8.49 -4.34 0.42
CA ALA A 252 -7.76 -5.45 -0.19
C ALA A 252 -8.20 -5.73 -1.63
N ALA A 253 -9.49 -5.56 -1.94
CA ALA A 253 -9.99 -5.64 -3.31
C ALA A 253 -9.46 -4.49 -4.16
N LEU A 254 -9.55 -3.25 -3.67
CA LEU A 254 -9.04 -2.05 -4.33
C LEU A 254 -7.55 -2.17 -4.66
N VAL A 255 -6.72 -2.68 -3.73
CA VAL A 255 -5.28 -2.88 -3.94
C VAL A 255 -4.98 -3.86 -5.08
N ARG A 256 -5.86 -4.85 -5.30
CA ARG A 256 -5.71 -5.86 -6.37
C ARG A 256 -6.18 -5.37 -7.73
N LEU A 257 -6.98 -4.30 -7.81
CA LEU A 257 -7.43 -3.75 -9.09
C LEU A 257 -6.22 -3.24 -9.88
N PRO A 258 -6.08 -3.58 -11.18
CA PRO A 258 -5.01 -3.05 -12.03
C PRO A 258 -4.97 -1.52 -12.03
N HIS A 259 -6.15 -0.90 -12.13
CA HIS A 259 -6.35 0.55 -12.21
C HIS A 259 -6.74 1.20 -10.87
N ALA A 260 -6.12 0.76 -9.77
CA ALA A 260 -6.45 1.26 -8.42
C ALA A 260 -6.36 2.79 -8.29
N ILE A 261 -5.42 3.45 -8.99
CA ILE A 261 -5.27 4.92 -8.98
C ILE A 261 -6.53 5.60 -9.53
N HIS A 262 -7.01 5.14 -10.69
CA HIS A 262 -8.22 5.67 -11.29
C HIS A 262 -9.44 5.41 -10.40
N ALA A 263 -9.56 4.19 -9.87
CA ALA A 263 -10.63 3.83 -8.95
C ALA A 263 -10.68 4.79 -7.75
N VAL A 264 -9.54 5.08 -7.10
CA VAL A 264 -9.46 6.01 -5.97
C VAL A 264 -9.83 7.44 -6.36
N ARG A 265 -9.40 7.91 -7.54
CA ARG A 265 -9.70 9.26 -8.03
C ARG A 265 -11.19 9.48 -8.27
N VAL A 266 -11.90 8.46 -8.75
CA VAL A 266 -13.34 8.53 -9.08
C VAL A 266 -14.24 8.33 -7.84
N LEU A 267 -13.70 7.89 -6.70
CA LEU A 267 -14.51 7.74 -5.48
C LEU A 267 -15.18 9.06 -5.10
N VAL A 268 -16.49 9.03 -4.82
CA VAL A 268 -17.18 10.17 -4.23
C VAL A 268 -16.85 10.29 -2.73
N PRO A 269 -17.02 11.45 -2.07
CA PRO A 269 -16.66 11.64 -0.66
C PRO A 269 -17.24 10.58 0.31
N SER A 270 -18.49 10.16 0.11
CA SER A 270 -19.13 9.12 0.93
C SER A 270 -18.50 7.73 0.74
N GLN A 271 -18.07 7.41 -0.48
CA GLN A 271 -17.32 6.17 -0.76
C GLN A 271 -15.92 6.24 -0.15
N ARG A 272 -15.23 7.38 -0.22
CA ARG A 272 -13.94 7.59 0.44
C ARG A 272 -14.04 7.38 1.95
N GLN A 273 -15.10 7.87 2.58
CA GLN A 273 -15.35 7.65 4.01
C GLN A 273 -15.56 6.17 4.34
N THR A 274 -16.28 5.44 3.48
CA THR A 274 -16.45 3.98 3.60
C THR A 274 -15.12 3.24 3.48
N VAL A 275 -14.28 3.61 2.50
CA VAL A 275 -12.95 3.03 2.30
C VAL A 275 -12.02 3.33 3.48
N ALA A 276 -12.06 4.55 4.02
CA ALA A 276 -11.27 4.91 5.20
C ALA A 276 -11.69 4.15 6.46
N LEU A 277 -12.98 3.92 6.64
CA LEU A 277 -13.49 3.08 7.71
C LEU A 277 -13.04 1.62 7.54
N ASP A 278 -13.16 1.07 6.32
CA ASP A 278 -12.70 -0.29 6.03
C ASP A 278 -11.18 -0.45 6.20
N TRP A 279 -10.39 0.54 5.78
CA TRP A 279 -8.95 0.59 6.00
C TRP A 279 -8.60 0.50 7.48
N ARG A 280 -9.27 1.29 8.33
CA ARG A 280 -9.07 1.27 9.79
C ARG A 280 -9.47 -0.07 10.40
N ASN A 281 -10.61 -0.61 9.98
CA ASN A 281 -11.09 -1.91 10.44
C ASN A 281 -10.11 -3.05 10.07
N GLY A 282 -9.55 -3.02 8.85
CA GLY A 282 -8.52 -3.96 8.41
C GLY A 282 -7.23 -3.83 9.20
N LEU A 283 -6.79 -2.61 9.51
CA LEU A 283 -5.60 -2.37 10.34
C LEU A 283 -5.77 -2.94 11.75
N ASP A 284 -6.94 -2.72 12.36
CA ASP A 284 -7.25 -3.25 13.69
C ASP A 284 -7.28 -4.79 13.69
N GLU A 285 -7.82 -5.41 12.63
CA GLU A 285 -7.82 -6.87 12.47
C GLU A 285 -6.41 -7.44 12.34
N LEU A 286 -5.57 -6.84 11.48
CA LEU A 286 -4.16 -7.22 11.35
C LEU A 286 -3.40 -7.11 12.68
N ARG A 287 -3.69 -6.08 13.49
CA ARG A 287 -3.09 -5.88 14.82
C ARG A 287 -3.58 -6.90 15.84
N ARG A 288 -4.88 -7.21 15.86
CA ARG A 288 -5.46 -8.28 16.71
C ARG A 288 -4.80 -9.61 16.42
N GLU A 289 -4.69 -9.96 15.15
CA GLU A 289 -4.12 -11.25 14.76
C GLU A 289 -2.61 -11.33 15.04
N ARG A 290 -1.89 -10.20 14.96
CA ARG A 290 -0.49 -10.12 15.39
C ARG A 290 -0.34 -10.39 16.88
N LYS A 291 -1.23 -9.84 17.69
CA LYS A 291 -1.25 -10.08 19.15
C LYS A 291 -1.49 -11.57 19.42
N ARG A 292 -2.49 -12.16 18.76
CA ARG A 292 -2.81 -13.59 18.86
C ARG A 292 -1.62 -14.48 18.49
N LEU A 293 -0.96 -14.22 17.36
CA LEU A 293 0.23 -14.99 16.95
C LEU A 293 1.41 -14.84 17.92
N ARG A 294 1.55 -13.68 18.57
CA ARG A 294 2.57 -13.48 19.62
C ARG A 294 2.28 -14.31 20.86
N GLU A 295 1.02 -14.36 21.28
CA GLU A 295 0.59 -15.19 22.41
C GLU A 295 0.82 -16.68 22.11
N LEU A 296 0.47 -17.13 20.89
CA LEU A 296 0.76 -18.50 20.44
C LEU A 296 2.26 -18.79 20.39
N ALA A 297 3.08 -17.83 19.92
CA ALA A 297 4.54 -17.98 19.91
C ALA A 297 5.14 -18.07 21.32
N PHE A 298 4.52 -17.41 22.31
CA PHE A 298 4.92 -17.47 23.70
C PHE A 298 4.59 -18.82 24.33
N ILE A 299 3.37 -19.33 24.12
CA ILE A 299 2.92 -20.65 24.59
C ILE A 299 3.74 -21.78 23.93
N ALA A 300 4.01 -21.66 22.62
CA ALA A 300 4.81 -22.62 21.87
C ALA A 300 6.31 -22.55 22.19
N ARG A 301 6.76 -21.64 23.08
CA ARG A 301 8.14 -21.63 23.53
C ARG A 301 8.31 -22.86 24.42
N PRO A 302 9.10 -23.87 24.00
CA PRO A 302 9.35 -25.01 24.87
C PRO A 302 9.87 -24.46 26.19
N ARG A 303 9.19 -24.78 27.30
CA ARG A 303 9.74 -24.56 28.63
C ARG A 303 11.15 -25.14 28.56
N ARG A 304 12.16 -24.28 28.64
CA ARG A 304 13.59 -24.65 28.63
C ARG A 304 13.88 -25.42 29.93
N SER A 305 13.23 -26.56 30.15
CA SER A 305 13.52 -27.41 31.32
C SER A 305 14.93 -27.98 31.23
N GLY A 306 15.46 -28.18 30.01
CA GLY A 306 16.85 -28.57 29.80
C GLY A 306 17.88 -27.44 29.92
N GLY A 307 17.46 -26.17 30.03
CA GLY A 307 18.39 -25.03 30.05
C GLY A 307 19.05 -24.78 31.41
N ALA A 308 18.42 -25.23 32.50
CA ALA A 308 19.01 -25.21 33.83
C ALA A 308 19.98 -26.39 33.98
N ALA A 309 19.58 -27.60 33.58
CA ALA A 309 20.44 -28.77 33.59
C ALA A 309 21.67 -28.60 32.68
N ALA A 310 21.48 -28.10 31.44
CA ALA A 310 22.62 -27.85 30.55
C ALA A 310 23.52 -26.70 31.03
N ARG A 311 22.99 -25.70 31.76
CA ARG A 311 23.83 -24.68 32.40
C ARG A 311 24.58 -25.25 33.59
N LEU A 312 23.94 -26.05 34.44
CA LEU A 312 24.60 -26.77 35.53
C LEU A 312 25.71 -27.68 35.00
N VAL A 313 25.44 -28.50 33.98
CA VAL A 313 26.45 -29.36 33.36
C VAL A 313 27.59 -28.54 32.74
N ARG A 314 27.28 -27.40 32.11
CA ARG A 314 28.32 -26.53 31.53
C ARG A 314 29.14 -25.79 32.58
N GLU A 315 28.55 -25.44 33.72
CA GLU A 315 29.26 -24.83 34.86
C GLU A 315 30.14 -25.88 35.58
N LEU A 316 29.59 -27.10 35.80
CA LEU A 316 30.31 -28.25 36.35
C LEU A 316 31.51 -28.66 35.49
N THR A 317 31.37 -28.61 34.16
CA THR A 317 32.50 -28.91 33.25
C THR A 317 33.53 -27.80 33.17
N ARG A 318 33.17 -26.55 33.52
CA ARG A 318 34.10 -25.41 33.51
C ARG A 318 34.97 -25.34 34.76
N THR A 319 34.58 -26.04 35.82
CA THR A 319 35.23 -25.98 37.13
C THR A 319 35.46 -27.41 37.65
N PRO A 320 36.57 -28.06 37.26
CA PRO A 320 36.83 -29.47 37.58
C PRO A 320 36.89 -29.76 39.08
N GLU A 321 37.16 -28.74 39.89
CA GLU A 321 37.14 -28.80 41.37
C GLU A 321 35.77 -29.22 41.92
N TRP A 322 34.66 -28.79 41.32
CA TRP A 322 33.32 -29.19 41.77
C TRP A 322 33.00 -30.64 41.43
N CYS A 323 33.55 -31.17 40.33
CA CYS A 323 33.46 -32.60 40.02
C CYS A 323 34.20 -33.40 41.10
N LEU A 324 35.40 -32.98 41.49
CA LEU A 324 36.17 -33.62 42.55
C LEU A 324 35.45 -33.54 43.91
N ALA A 325 34.90 -32.38 44.27
CA ALA A 325 34.11 -32.21 45.47
C ALA A 325 32.86 -33.11 45.47
N GLY A 326 32.18 -33.23 44.32
CA GLY A 326 31.05 -34.13 44.12
C GLY A 326 31.42 -35.60 44.31
N PHE A 327 32.54 -36.05 43.73
CA PHE A 327 33.05 -37.42 43.92
C PHE A 327 33.45 -37.69 45.37
N ALA A 328 34.09 -36.73 46.04
CA ALA A 328 34.47 -36.85 47.45
C ALA A 328 33.23 -36.99 48.36
N LEU A 329 32.19 -36.19 48.11
CA LEU A 329 30.92 -36.27 48.84
C LEU A 329 30.22 -37.63 48.60
N ALA A 330 30.19 -38.10 47.35
CA ALA A 330 29.59 -39.39 47.01
C ALA A 330 30.33 -40.56 47.68
N ALA A 331 31.67 -40.51 47.72
CA ALA A 331 32.48 -41.50 48.42
C ALA A 331 32.22 -41.50 49.93
N LEU A 332 32.05 -40.32 50.54
CA LEU A 332 31.68 -40.17 51.95
C LEU A 332 30.31 -40.79 52.25
N VAL A 333 29.30 -40.52 51.42
CA VAL A 333 27.96 -41.11 51.57
C VAL A 333 28.00 -42.63 51.43
N PHE A 334 28.74 -43.14 50.43
CA PHE A 334 28.88 -44.57 50.22
C PHE A 334 29.59 -45.26 51.40
N ALA A 335 30.63 -44.65 51.95
CA ALA A 335 31.31 -45.13 53.15
C ALA A 335 30.38 -45.13 54.37
N PHE A 336 29.52 -44.13 54.52
CA PHE A 336 28.55 -44.05 55.61
C PHE A 336 27.47 -45.14 55.49
N LEU A 337 26.93 -45.37 54.29
CA LEU A 337 25.96 -46.44 54.03
C LEU A 337 26.54 -47.83 54.28
N ARG A 338 27.80 -48.06 53.91
CA ARG A 338 28.47 -49.35 54.16
C ARG A 338 28.76 -49.61 55.64
N ARG A 339 28.84 -48.55 56.45
CA ARG A 339 29.17 -48.65 57.88
C ARG A 339 27.93 -48.90 58.76
N ASN A 340 26.73 -48.64 58.25
CA ASN A 340 25.45 -48.96 58.89
C ASN A 340 24.71 -50.05 58.09
N PRO A 341 25.12 -51.33 58.18
CA PRO A 341 24.36 -52.45 57.63
C PRO A 341 23.07 -52.74 58.39
#